data_AF-A0A1I9Y404-F1
#
_entry.id   AF-A0A1I9Y404-F1
#
_cell.length_a   1.000
_cell.length_b   1.000
_cell.length_c   1.000
_cell.angle_alpha   90.00
_cell.angle_beta   90.00
_cell.angle_gamma   90.00
#
_symmetry.space_group_name_H-M   'P 1'
#
loop_
_entity.id
_entity.type
_entity.pdbx_description
1 polymer ?
#
loop_
_entity_poly.entity_id
_entity_poly.type
_entity_poly.pdbx_seq_one_letter_code
_entity_poly.pdbx_strand_id
1 'polypeptide(L)'
;MNIVTIDAGTTNTRTLLWRDGLVVAQAQQETGVRNTAIDGHNGALKQALRETMASVLAGAGIAPSAVELVLASGMISSPMGVQEVPHVPAPAGLAQLAQAMQAVDLPDVLAQPLWLIPGVRNQHGAIGLHNVEAMDMMRGEETEVVGLLQRLQLRGAATLIMPGSHTKLVSVDEQGRILGCATTIAGELLQAISQHTLIRQSLDGEFADVLVPKMVLAGAVAAQKTGLARACFSVRTLGQFSAVERNERANFLMGAVLSGDLLALRNSTAIQMRPDTTLVITGKPMLRQALTLLIEEHGFFYGKRIVVDDAQQANMAGHGALLIAAARGLIPLWEAA
;
A
#
# COMPACT_ATOMS: atom_id res chain seq x y z
N MET A 1 15.12 -13.54 18.86
CA MET A 1 14.17 -12.86 19.79
C MET A 1 12.73 -13.17 19.37
N ASN A 2 11.75 -13.02 20.27
CA ASN A 2 10.32 -13.01 19.89
C ASN A 2 9.87 -11.56 19.61
N ILE A 3 9.70 -11.21 18.35
CA ILE A 3 9.35 -9.85 17.92
C ILE A 3 7.94 -9.87 17.32
N VAL A 4 7.08 -8.95 17.75
CA VAL A 4 5.75 -8.78 17.16
C VAL A 4 5.74 -7.56 16.25
N THR A 5 5.22 -7.70 15.04
CA THR A 5 4.93 -6.57 14.15
C THR A 5 3.43 -6.42 13.95
N ILE A 6 2.95 -5.19 13.98
CA ILE A 6 1.55 -4.85 13.79
C ILE A 6 1.45 -3.93 12.58
N ASP A 7 0.65 -4.33 11.61
CA ASP A 7 0.27 -3.55 10.44
C ASP A 7 -1.21 -3.19 10.60
N ALA A 8 -1.48 -1.95 10.97
CA ALA A 8 -2.81 -1.46 11.29
C ALA A 8 -3.19 -0.35 10.33
N GLY A 9 -3.97 -0.71 9.32
CA GLY A 9 -4.49 0.19 8.30
C GLY A 9 -5.80 0.86 8.69
N THR A 10 -6.48 1.42 7.68
CA THR A 10 -7.75 2.11 7.88
C THR A 10 -8.87 1.18 8.35
N THR A 11 -8.92 -0.04 7.82
CA THR A 11 -10.02 -0.99 8.06
C THR A 11 -9.60 -2.33 8.64
N ASN A 12 -8.30 -2.63 8.67
CA ASN A 12 -7.78 -3.93 9.08
C ASN A 12 -6.56 -3.77 9.98
N THR A 13 -6.39 -4.73 10.89
CA THR A 13 -5.21 -4.87 11.74
C THR A 13 -4.68 -6.28 11.59
N ARG A 14 -3.39 -6.41 11.29
CA ARG A 14 -2.68 -7.68 11.16
C ARG A 14 -1.49 -7.69 12.12
N THR A 15 -1.38 -8.77 12.89
CA THR A 15 -0.32 -8.97 13.87
C THR A 15 0.45 -10.23 13.49
N LEU A 16 1.77 -10.13 13.45
CA LEU A 16 2.69 -11.22 13.11
C LEU A 16 3.69 -11.39 14.24
N LEU A 17 3.99 -12.64 14.62
CA LEU A 17 5.10 -12.97 15.49
C LEU A 17 6.25 -13.51 14.65
N TRP A 18 7.43 -12.96 14.89
CA TRP A 18 8.67 -13.26 14.20
C TRP A 18 9.67 -13.92 15.14
N ARG A 19 10.44 -14.87 14.59
CA ARG A 19 11.62 -15.45 15.20
C ARG A 19 12.65 -15.71 14.11
N ASP A 20 13.86 -15.20 14.29
CA ASP A 20 14.98 -15.37 13.35
C ASP A 20 14.60 -15.00 11.90
N GLY A 21 13.94 -13.85 11.72
CA GLY A 21 13.47 -13.37 10.41
C GLY A 21 12.24 -14.09 9.83
N LEU A 22 11.72 -15.13 10.50
CA LEU A 22 10.61 -15.94 10.02
C LEU A 22 9.32 -15.68 10.80
N VAL A 23 8.19 -15.63 10.09
CA VAL A 23 6.86 -15.56 10.70
C VAL A 23 6.49 -16.93 11.27
N VAL A 24 6.26 -16.99 12.58
CA VAL A 24 5.89 -18.21 13.30
C VAL A 24 4.40 -18.28 13.66
N ALA A 25 3.72 -17.13 13.72
CA ALA A 25 2.28 -17.05 13.94
C ALA A 25 1.73 -15.72 13.40
N GLN A 26 0.44 -15.73 13.02
CA GLN A 26 -0.25 -14.55 12.49
C GLN A 26 -1.72 -14.52 12.94
N ALA A 27 -2.25 -13.32 13.15
CA ALA A 27 -3.67 -13.07 13.33
C ALA A 27 -4.07 -11.77 12.62
N GLN A 28 -5.34 -11.67 12.26
CA GLN A 28 -5.89 -10.48 11.63
C GLN A 28 -7.33 -10.23 12.07
N GLN A 29 -7.74 -8.97 12.02
CA GLN A 29 -9.12 -8.54 12.25
C GLN A 29 -9.51 -7.41 11.30
N GLU A 30 -10.79 -7.39 10.92
CA GLU A 30 -11.42 -6.32 10.14
C GLU A 30 -11.75 -5.10 11.01
N THR A 31 -10.74 -4.61 11.75
CA THR A 31 -10.82 -3.41 12.56
C THR A 31 -9.56 -2.59 12.34
N GLY A 32 -9.72 -1.30 12.08
CA GLY A 32 -8.64 -0.33 11.88
C GLY A 32 -9.02 1.04 12.41
N VAL A 33 -8.30 2.08 12.03
CA VAL A 33 -8.54 3.44 12.57
C VAL A 33 -9.87 4.07 12.12
N ARG A 34 -10.53 3.54 11.08
CA ARG A 34 -11.84 4.05 10.63
C ARG A 34 -12.87 4.00 11.75
N ASN A 35 -12.85 2.97 12.58
CA ASN A 35 -13.73 2.85 13.74
C ASN A 35 -13.52 4.01 14.71
N THR A 36 -12.27 4.45 14.92
CA THR A 36 -11.96 5.61 15.76
C THR A 36 -12.57 6.91 15.23
N ALA A 37 -12.60 7.11 13.92
CA ALA A 37 -13.25 8.27 13.32
C ALA A 37 -14.78 8.26 13.51
N ILE A 38 -15.40 7.08 13.60
CA ILE A 38 -16.84 6.92 13.81
C ILE A 38 -17.18 7.06 15.31
N ASP A 39 -16.40 6.40 16.16
CA ASP A 39 -16.68 6.26 17.60
C ASP A 39 -16.15 7.45 18.42
N GLY A 40 -15.22 8.24 17.86
CA GLY A 40 -14.57 9.37 18.55
C GLY A 40 -13.49 8.96 19.56
N HIS A 41 -13.19 7.66 19.69
CA HIS A 41 -12.14 7.12 20.56
C HIS A 41 -11.49 5.85 19.98
N ASN A 42 -10.27 5.52 20.40
CA ASN A 42 -9.50 4.38 19.87
C ASN A 42 -9.75 3.03 20.58
N GLY A 43 -10.93 2.87 21.17
CA GLY A 43 -11.28 1.69 21.98
C GLY A 43 -11.31 0.40 21.18
N ALA A 44 -11.99 0.43 20.02
CA ALA A 44 -12.05 -0.72 19.10
C ALA A 44 -10.67 -1.12 18.58
N LEU A 45 -9.82 -0.14 18.22
CA LEU A 45 -8.44 -0.40 17.81
C LEU A 45 -7.64 -1.07 18.92
N LYS A 46 -7.66 -0.52 20.14
CA LYS A 46 -6.97 -1.12 21.30
C LYS A 46 -7.46 -2.54 21.59
N GLN A 47 -8.76 -2.79 21.44
CA GLN A 47 -9.31 -4.14 21.60
C GLN A 47 -8.79 -5.10 20.52
N ALA A 48 -8.77 -4.67 19.26
CA ALA A 48 -8.22 -5.47 18.16
C ALA A 48 -6.74 -5.80 18.35
N LEU A 49 -5.95 -4.85 18.88
CA LEU A 49 -4.56 -5.09 19.24
C LEU A 49 -4.43 -6.18 20.33
N ARG A 50 -5.26 -6.14 21.38
CA ARG A 50 -5.25 -7.19 22.43
C ARG A 50 -5.60 -8.56 21.86
N GLU A 51 -6.68 -8.63 21.07
CA GLU A 51 -7.21 -9.89 20.57
C GLU A 51 -6.27 -10.54 19.55
N THR A 52 -5.72 -9.74 18.62
CA THR A 52 -4.75 -10.24 17.65
C THR A 52 -3.43 -10.63 18.32
N MET A 53 -2.95 -9.86 19.31
CA MET A 53 -1.78 -10.24 20.11
C MET A 53 -2.02 -11.56 20.85
N ALA A 54 -3.13 -11.68 21.60
CA ALA A 54 -3.47 -12.88 22.33
C ALA A 54 -3.58 -14.11 21.40
N SER A 55 -4.20 -13.95 20.22
CA SER A 55 -4.33 -15.00 19.22
C SER A 55 -2.97 -15.49 18.70
N VAL A 56 -2.07 -14.56 18.37
CA VAL A 56 -0.71 -14.90 17.88
C VAL A 56 0.11 -15.60 18.96
N LEU A 57 0.08 -15.11 20.20
CA LEU A 57 0.83 -15.71 21.31
C LEU A 57 0.29 -17.09 21.69
N ALA A 58 -1.03 -17.25 21.73
CA ALA A 58 -1.67 -18.54 21.96
C ALA A 58 -1.33 -19.54 20.84
N GLY A 59 -1.38 -19.11 19.58
CA GLY A 59 -1.02 -19.93 18.43
C GLY A 59 0.44 -20.40 18.44
N ALA A 60 1.34 -19.59 19.00
CA ALA A 60 2.76 -19.93 19.15
C ALA A 60 3.13 -20.59 20.49
N GLY A 61 2.18 -20.70 21.44
CA GLY A 61 2.41 -21.27 22.76
C GLY A 61 3.40 -20.49 23.63
N ILE A 62 3.48 -19.16 23.48
CA ILE A 62 4.39 -18.31 24.26
C ILE A 62 3.63 -17.36 25.19
N ALA A 63 4.22 -17.06 26.36
CA ALA A 63 3.65 -16.10 27.30
C ALA A 63 3.86 -14.65 26.82
N PRO A 64 2.99 -13.68 27.19
CA PRO A 64 3.20 -12.27 26.87
C PRO A 64 4.53 -11.70 27.37
N SER A 65 5.05 -12.20 28.49
CA SER A 65 6.36 -11.82 29.03
C SER A 65 7.54 -12.29 28.19
N ALA A 66 7.33 -13.24 27.26
CA ALA A 66 8.34 -13.72 26.34
C ALA A 66 8.45 -12.88 25.06
N VAL A 67 7.57 -11.90 24.85
CA VAL A 67 7.68 -10.90 23.77
C VAL A 67 8.71 -9.86 24.18
N GLU A 68 9.69 -9.61 23.32
CA GLU A 68 10.81 -8.73 23.63
C GLU A 68 10.66 -7.36 22.97
N LEU A 69 9.93 -7.30 21.85
CA LEU A 69 9.74 -6.08 21.07
C LEU A 69 8.41 -6.11 20.33
N VAL A 70 7.71 -4.97 20.32
CA VAL A 70 6.51 -4.77 19.51
C VAL A 70 6.70 -3.55 18.62
N LEU A 71 6.57 -3.76 17.32
CA LEU A 71 6.72 -2.76 16.27
C LEU A 71 5.36 -2.53 15.60
N ALA A 72 5.06 -1.32 15.19
CA ALA A 72 3.85 -1.03 14.44
C ALA A 72 4.06 0.01 13.33
N SER A 73 3.38 -0.24 12.21
CA SER A 73 3.33 0.60 11.03
C SER A 73 1.89 0.81 10.58
N GLY A 74 1.68 1.78 9.69
CA GLY A 74 0.35 2.12 9.18
C GLY A 74 -0.37 3.17 9.99
N MET A 75 -1.68 3.25 9.80
CA MET A 75 -2.55 4.28 10.37
C MET A 75 -2.61 4.28 11.90
N ILE A 76 -2.13 3.24 12.58
CA ILE A 76 -1.93 3.23 14.05
C ILE A 76 -1.07 4.40 14.56
N SER A 77 -0.18 4.95 13.74
CA SER A 77 0.63 6.13 14.07
C SER A 77 0.04 7.46 13.56
N SER A 78 -1.20 7.47 13.06
CA SER A 78 -1.92 8.67 12.61
C SER A 78 -2.60 9.43 13.78
N PRO A 79 -3.16 10.63 13.57
CA PRO A 79 -3.94 11.34 14.59
C PRO A 79 -5.12 10.53 15.14
N MET A 80 -5.68 9.61 14.34
CA MET A 80 -6.78 8.72 14.73
C MET A 80 -6.30 7.36 15.27
N GLY A 81 -4.98 7.18 15.40
CA GLY A 81 -4.36 5.96 15.88
C GLY A 81 -4.27 5.87 17.41
N VAL A 82 -3.24 5.18 17.89
CA VAL A 82 -2.93 5.11 19.34
C VAL A 82 -2.13 6.32 19.80
N GLN A 83 -1.23 6.82 18.95
CA GLN A 83 -0.48 8.06 19.15
C GLN A 83 -0.02 8.59 17.79
N GLU A 84 -0.14 9.90 17.57
CA GLU A 84 0.34 10.52 16.34
C GLU A 84 1.87 10.56 16.32
N VAL A 85 2.46 10.05 15.24
CA VAL A 85 3.87 10.25 14.90
C VAL A 85 3.96 11.11 13.63
N PRO A 86 4.60 12.29 13.69
CA PRO A 86 4.75 13.17 12.53
C PRO A 86 5.41 12.48 11.35
N HIS A 87 4.94 12.78 10.13
CA HIS A 87 5.56 12.26 8.92
C HIS A 87 6.99 12.79 8.74
N VAL A 88 7.89 11.93 8.28
CA VAL A 88 9.25 12.30 7.87
C VAL A 88 9.18 12.98 6.50
N PRO A 89 9.78 14.17 6.29
CA PRO A 89 9.86 14.79 4.97
C PRO A 89 10.80 14.01 4.04
N ALA A 90 10.38 13.78 2.80
CA ALA A 90 11.24 13.22 1.75
C ALA A 90 12.36 14.22 1.37
N PRO A 91 13.60 13.77 1.06
CA PRO A 91 13.99 12.38 0.88
C PRO A 91 14.14 11.61 2.19
N ALA A 92 13.51 10.44 2.29
CA ALA A 92 13.51 9.62 3.51
C ALA A 92 13.72 8.14 3.18
N GLY A 93 14.70 7.51 3.80
CA GLY A 93 14.93 6.07 3.72
C GLY A 93 15.03 5.43 5.10
N LEU A 94 15.63 4.24 5.14
CA LEU A 94 15.77 3.42 6.34
C LEU A 94 16.26 4.20 7.57
N ALA A 95 17.33 5.01 7.41
CA ALA A 95 17.92 5.77 8.51
C ALA A 95 16.99 6.86 9.06
N GLN A 96 16.30 7.60 8.19
CA GLN A 96 15.40 8.67 8.61
C GLN A 96 14.16 8.10 9.33
N LEU A 97 13.59 7.00 8.81
CA LEU A 97 12.47 6.32 9.45
C LEU A 97 12.85 5.77 10.82
N ALA A 98 14.01 5.11 10.93
CA ALA A 98 14.52 4.56 12.17
C ALA A 98 14.70 5.65 13.24
N GLN A 99 15.36 6.75 12.90
CA GLN A 99 15.61 7.85 13.84
C GLN A 99 14.31 8.49 14.35
N ALA A 100 13.27 8.54 13.52
CA ALA A 100 12.01 9.18 13.82
C ALA A 100 10.97 8.26 14.49
N MET A 101 11.29 6.98 14.74
CA MET A 101 10.42 6.08 15.50
C MET A 101 10.17 6.62 16.91
N GLN A 102 8.94 6.44 17.40
CA GLN A 102 8.55 6.79 18.77
C GLN A 102 8.02 5.57 19.52
N ALA A 103 8.41 5.42 20.78
CA ALA A 103 7.84 4.42 21.67
C ALA A 103 6.65 5.01 22.42
N VAL A 104 5.57 4.23 22.56
CA VAL A 104 4.41 4.57 23.38
C VAL A 104 4.08 3.43 24.33
N ASP A 105 3.87 3.78 25.60
CA ASP A 105 3.41 2.82 26.60
C ASP A 105 1.90 2.63 26.50
N LEU A 106 1.47 1.38 26.32
CA LEU A 106 0.06 1.00 26.26
C LEU A 106 -0.20 -0.15 27.26
N PRO A 107 -0.02 0.07 28.58
CA PRO A 107 -0.05 -1.00 29.58
C PRO A 107 -1.39 -1.76 29.64
N ASP A 108 -2.49 -1.11 29.24
CA ASP A 108 -3.80 -1.75 29.14
C ASP A 108 -3.95 -2.64 27.91
N VAL A 109 -2.96 -2.72 27.03
CA VAL A 109 -2.99 -3.43 25.73
C VAL A 109 -1.81 -4.38 25.57
N LEU A 110 -0.59 -3.89 25.86
CA LEU A 110 0.67 -4.57 25.63
C LEU A 110 1.54 -4.50 26.89
N ALA A 111 2.29 -5.56 27.16
CA ALA A 111 3.24 -5.59 28.28
C ALA A 111 4.52 -4.78 27.97
N GLN A 112 4.88 -4.66 26.70
CA GLN A 112 6.05 -3.93 26.21
C GLN A 112 5.61 -2.61 25.55
N PRO A 113 6.48 -1.58 25.53
CA PRO A 113 6.24 -0.38 24.74
C PRO A 113 6.04 -0.72 23.26
N LEU A 114 5.10 -0.03 22.63
CA LEU A 114 4.87 -0.13 21.19
C LEU A 114 5.75 0.88 20.46
N TRP A 115 6.61 0.41 19.56
CA TRP A 115 7.39 1.28 18.70
C TRP A 115 6.65 1.59 17.41
N LEU A 116 6.30 2.85 17.22
CA LEU A 116 5.56 3.36 16.08
C LEU A 116 6.52 3.87 15.00
N ILE A 117 6.34 3.36 13.78
CA ILE A 117 7.04 3.82 12.59
C ILE A 117 6.26 5.01 11.99
N PRO A 118 6.94 6.14 11.70
CA PRO A 118 6.30 7.29 11.05
C PRO A 118 6.03 7.02 9.57
N GLY A 119 5.02 7.68 9.02
CA GLY A 119 4.85 7.77 7.57
C GLY A 119 5.85 8.74 6.92
N VAL A 120 5.83 8.83 5.59
CA VAL A 120 6.62 9.79 4.80
C VAL A 120 5.70 10.81 4.14
N ARG A 121 6.13 12.07 4.05
CA ARG A 121 5.45 13.11 3.29
C ARG A 121 6.38 13.73 2.26
N ASN A 122 5.83 14.15 1.12
CA ASN A 122 6.59 14.92 0.15
C ASN A 122 7.06 16.23 0.79
N GLN A 123 8.28 16.64 0.47
CA GLN A 123 8.79 17.93 0.90
C GLN A 123 8.47 18.97 -0.17
N HIS A 124 7.65 19.94 0.21
CA HIS A 124 7.34 21.08 -0.63
C HIS A 124 7.23 22.36 0.22
N GLY A 125 7.35 23.52 -0.42
CA GLY A 125 7.08 24.81 0.21
C GLY A 125 5.59 24.98 0.55
N ALA A 126 5.14 26.22 0.76
CA ALA A 126 3.71 26.48 0.98
C ALA A 126 2.85 25.89 -0.15
N ILE A 127 1.85 25.09 0.22
CA ILE A 127 0.94 24.44 -0.72
C ILE A 127 -0.16 25.41 -1.12
N GLY A 128 -0.39 25.54 -2.43
CA GLY A 128 -1.47 26.30 -3.03
C GLY A 128 -1.95 25.65 -4.33
N LEU A 129 -2.89 26.28 -5.01
CA LEU A 129 -3.55 25.69 -6.20
C LEU A 129 -2.60 25.29 -7.33
N HIS A 130 -1.44 25.94 -7.44
CA HIS A 130 -0.48 25.69 -8.53
C HIS A 130 0.48 24.52 -8.26
N ASN A 131 0.56 24.02 -7.03
CA ASN A 131 1.52 22.97 -6.63
C ASN A 131 0.90 21.87 -5.75
N VAL A 132 -0.42 21.89 -5.53
CA VAL A 132 -1.13 20.93 -4.67
C VAL A 132 -0.90 19.48 -5.10
N GLU A 133 -0.75 19.24 -6.41
CA GLU A 133 -0.49 17.92 -6.99
C GLU A 133 0.85 17.32 -6.52
N ALA A 134 1.86 18.17 -6.26
CA ALA A 134 3.18 17.72 -5.80
C ALA A 134 3.18 17.28 -4.33
N MET A 135 2.15 17.66 -3.56
CA MET A 135 2.06 17.33 -2.14
C MET A 135 1.30 16.04 -1.94
N ASP A 136 1.94 15.10 -1.25
CA ASP A 136 1.32 13.85 -0.86
C ASP A 136 2.01 13.25 0.38
N MET A 137 1.44 12.19 0.91
CA MET A 137 1.96 11.43 2.04
C MET A 137 1.56 9.96 1.97
N MET A 138 2.33 9.13 2.65
CA MET A 138 2.04 7.71 2.86
C MET A 138 2.26 7.34 4.32
N ARG A 139 1.57 6.29 4.77
CA ARG A 139 1.69 5.79 6.14
C ARG A 139 1.37 4.30 6.17
N GLY A 140 2.41 3.50 6.31
CA GLY A 140 2.42 2.06 6.15
C GLY A 140 3.23 1.66 4.92
N GLU A 141 2.98 2.29 3.78
CA GLU A 141 3.62 1.94 2.52
C GLU A 141 5.13 2.23 2.52
N GLU A 142 5.61 3.22 3.29
CA GLU A 142 7.06 3.49 3.46
C GLU A 142 7.78 2.29 4.06
N THR A 143 7.11 1.58 4.96
CA THR A 143 7.63 0.38 5.60
C THR A 143 7.73 -0.75 4.59
N GLU A 144 6.69 -0.92 3.75
CA GLU A 144 6.71 -1.90 2.67
C GLU A 144 7.80 -1.60 1.61
N VAL A 145 8.00 -0.32 1.26
CA VAL A 145 9.06 0.12 0.35
C VAL A 145 10.42 -0.31 0.89
N VAL A 146 10.73 -0.05 2.15
CA VAL A 146 12.00 -0.48 2.78
C VAL A 146 12.20 -1.98 2.65
N GLY A 147 11.17 -2.77 2.96
CA GLY A 147 11.22 -4.22 2.84
C GLY A 147 11.44 -4.70 1.40
N LEU A 148 10.73 -4.11 0.44
CA LEU A 148 10.81 -4.46 -0.99
C LEU A 148 12.21 -4.20 -1.54
N LEU A 149 12.77 -3.03 -1.24
CA LEU A 149 14.11 -2.66 -1.71
C LEU A 149 15.17 -3.64 -1.23
N GLN A 150 15.10 -4.04 0.04
CA GLN A 150 16.03 -5.02 0.61
C GLN A 150 15.82 -6.40 -0.03
N ARG A 151 14.57 -6.87 -0.13
CA ARG A 151 14.26 -8.24 -0.57
C ARG A 151 14.56 -8.47 -2.05
N LEU A 152 14.28 -7.47 -2.87
CA LEU A 152 14.62 -7.49 -4.30
C LEU A 152 16.10 -7.20 -4.54
N GLN A 153 16.86 -6.86 -3.50
CA GLN A 153 18.24 -6.36 -3.59
C GLN A 153 18.34 -5.25 -4.63
N LEU A 154 17.35 -4.36 -4.66
CA LEU A 154 17.19 -3.39 -5.73
C LEU A 154 18.35 -2.39 -5.69
N ARG A 155 18.95 -2.15 -6.86
CA ARG A 155 20.03 -1.20 -7.06
C ARG A 155 19.59 -0.14 -8.05
N GLY A 156 20.00 1.10 -7.80
CA GLY A 156 19.66 2.25 -8.64
C GLY A 156 18.27 2.83 -8.34
N ALA A 157 17.95 3.93 -9.00
CA ALA A 157 16.66 4.61 -8.86
C ALA A 157 15.52 3.78 -9.49
N ALA A 158 14.36 3.85 -8.87
CA ALA A 158 13.16 3.14 -9.32
C ALA A 158 11.87 3.89 -8.97
N THR A 159 10.77 3.47 -9.58
CA THR A 159 9.43 3.83 -9.14
C THR A 159 8.64 2.59 -8.80
N LEU A 160 8.14 2.51 -7.58
CA LEU A 160 7.28 1.44 -7.11
C LEU A 160 5.82 1.82 -7.38
N ILE A 161 5.05 0.86 -7.90
CA ILE A 161 3.61 0.97 -8.15
C ILE A 161 2.93 -0.03 -7.23
N MET A 162 2.25 0.50 -6.22
CA MET A 162 1.66 -0.26 -5.13
C MET A 162 0.15 -0.08 -5.17
N PRO A 163 -0.57 -0.87 -5.99
CA PRO A 163 -2.01 -0.74 -6.14
C PRO A 163 -2.76 -1.25 -4.91
N GLY A 164 -3.77 -0.50 -4.52
CA GLY A 164 -4.66 -0.79 -3.39
C GLY A 164 -5.96 -0.01 -3.55
N SER A 165 -6.69 0.22 -2.45
CA SER A 165 -7.81 1.16 -2.46
C SER A 165 -7.33 2.55 -2.93
N HIS A 166 -6.16 2.95 -2.43
CA HIS A 166 -5.38 4.06 -2.95
C HIS A 166 -4.10 3.49 -3.54
N THR A 167 -3.85 3.73 -4.83
CA THR A 167 -2.59 3.32 -5.46
C THR A 167 -1.51 4.30 -5.03
N LYS A 168 -0.40 3.81 -4.47
CA LYS A 168 0.79 4.61 -4.21
C LYS A 168 1.80 4.42 -5.33
N LEU A 169 2.23 5.53 -5.92
CA LEU A 169 3.34 5.63 -6.86
C LEU A 169 4.51 6.24 -6.09
N VAL A 170 5.61 5.53 -5.92
CA VAL A 170 6.69 5.92 -5.01
C VAL A 170 8.01 5.98 -5.76
N SER A 171 8.62 7.17 -5.82
CA SER A 171 9.94 7.36 -6.42
C SER A 171 11.01 7.12 -5.36
N VAL A 172 12.02 6.30 -5.69
CA VAL A 172 13.18 6.05 -4.83
C VAL A 172 14.49 6.36 -5.56
N ASP A 173 15.48 6.87 -4.84
CA ASP A 173 16.83 7.09 -5.38
C ASP A 173 17.72 5.83 -5.29
N GLU A 174 18.95 5.97 -5.77
CA GLU A 174 19.95 4.89 -5.78
C GLU A 174 20.38 4.44 -4.38
N GLN A 175 20.13 5.26 -3.35
CA GLN A 175 20.37 4.94 -1.95
C GLN A 175 19.15 4.32 -1.28
N GLY A 176 18.05 4.10 -2.02
CA GLY A 176 16.81 3.55 -1.50
C GLY A 176 16.02 4.52 -0.63
N ARG A 177 16.23 5.83 -0.79
CA ARG A 177 15.41 6.85 -0.11
C ARG A 177 14.22 7.20 -0.98
N ILE A 178 13.05 7.26 -0.37
CA ILE A 178 11.82 7.77 -0.97
C ILE A 178 12.02 9.27 -1.25
N LEU A 179 11.99 9.65 -2.52
CA LEU A 179 12.10 11.03 -2.99
C LEU A 179 10.76 11.77 -2.97
N GLY A 180 9.68 11.02 -3.13
CA GLY A 180 8.31 11.52 -3.16
C GLY A 180 7.34 10.44 -3.62
N CYS A 181 6.06 10.71 -3.44
CA CYS A 181 4.98 9.83 -3.88
C CYS A 181 3.80 10.58 -4.47
N ALA A 182 3.02 9.86 -5.27
CA ALA A 182 1.72 10.29 -5.76
C ALA A 182 0.68 9.21 -5.48
N THR A 183 -0.51 9.64 -5.09
CA THR A 183 -1.63 8.79 -4.71
C THR A 183 -2.74 8.98 -5.72
N THR A 184 -3.25 7.87 -6.22
CA THR A 184 -4.53 7.86 -6.94
C THR A 184 -5.54 7.04 -6.15
N ILE A 185 -6.82 7.25 -6.47
CA ILE A 185 -7.93 6.52 -5.86
C ILE A 185 -8.46 5.42 -6.79
N ALA A 186 -7.61 4.80 -7.61
CA ALA A 186 -8.04 3.85 -8.64
C ALA A 186 -8.83 2.65 -8.08
N GLY A 187 -8.37 2.03 -7.00
CA GLY A 187 -9.11 0.93 -6.36
C GLY A 187 -10.44 1.37 -5.77
N GLU A 188 -10.47 2.53 -5.11
CA GLU A 188 -11.71 3.12 -4.57
C GLU A 188 -12.69 3.49 -5.69
N LEU A 189 -12.22 4.04 -6.81
CA LEU A 189 -13.03 4.31 -7.99
C LEU A 189 -13.59 3.03 -8.59
N LEU A 190 -12.79 1.98 -8.71
CA LEU A 190 -13.27 0.68 -9.19
C LEU A 190 -14.39 0.16 -8.30
N GLN A 191 -14.23 0.24 -6.99
CA GLN A 191 -15.26 -0.16 -6.04
C GLN A 191 -16.52 0.70 -6.17
N ALA A 192 -16.37 2.03 -6.10
CA ALA A 192 -17.48 2.98 -6.18
C ALA A 192 -18.28 2.80 -7.47
N ILE A 193 -17.61 2.70 -8.61
CA ILE A 193 -18.26 2.56 -9.92
C ILE A 193 -18.95 1.21 -10.03
N SER A 194 -18.26 0.12 -9.65
CA SER A 194 -18.79 -1.24 -9.79
C SER A 194 -19.95 -1.52 -8.83
N GLN A 195 -19.99 -0.88 -7.66
CA GLN A 195 -20.92 -1.23 -6.58
C GLN A 195 -21.94 -0.15 -6.24
N HIS A 196 -21.65 1.13 -6.51
CA HIS A 196 -22.43 2.27 -5.99
C HIS A 196 -22.89 3.25 -7.08
N THR A 197 -22.84 2.84 -8.36
CA THR A 197 -23.42 3.59 -9.49
C THR A 197 -24.37 2.72 -10.31
N LEU A 198 -25.07 3.31 -11.29
CA LEU A 198 -25.90 2.56 -12.24
C LEU A 198 -25.10 1.55 -13.10
N ILE A 199 -23.78 1.72 -13.21
CA ILE A 199 -22.90 0.75 -13.92
C ILE A 199 -22.89 -0.61 -13.22
N ARG A 200 -23.19 -0.65 -11.92
CA ARG A 200 -23.37 -1.88 -11.14
C ARG A 200 -24.20 -2.94 -11.86
N GLN A 201 -25.32 -2.54 -12.49
CA GLN A 201 -26.22 -3.46 -13.20
C GLN A 201 -25.58 -4.12 -14.42
N SER A 202 -24.51 -3.54 -14.98
CA SER A 202 -23.76 -4.13 -16.09
C SER A 202 -22.64 -5.06 -15.63
N LEU A 203 -22.33 -5.04 -14.33
CA LEU A 203 -21.22 -5.77 -13.71
C LEU A 203 -21.68 -6.73 -12.60
N ASP A 204 -22.98 -6.83 -12.36
CA ASP A 204 -23.59 -7.55 -11.24
C ASP A 204 -23.07 -7.15 -9.85
N GLY A 205 -22.47 -5.96 -9.73
CA GLY A 205 -21.82 -5.49 -8.51
C GLY A 205 -20.46 -6.14 -8.21
N GLU A 206 -19.88 -6.84 -9.18
CA GLU A 206 -18.65 -7.61 -9.01
C GLU A 206 -17.48 -6.99 -9.78
N PHE A 207 -16.27 -7.38 -9.37
CA PHE A 207 -15.04 -7.03 -10.09
C PHE A 207 -14.78 -8.05 -11.22
N ALA A 208 -13.66 -7.89 -11.92
CA ALA A 208 -13.19 -8.88 -12.88
C ALA A 208 -12.77 -10.16 -12.14
N ASP A 209 -13.22 -11.31 -12.65
CA ASP A 209 -12.89 -12.64 -12.12
C ASP A 209 -11.57 -13.15 -12.72
N VAL A 210 -11.37 -12.91 -14.03
CA VAL A 210 -10.22 -13.36 -14.80
C VAL A 210 -9.77 -12.24 -15.74
N LEU A 211 -8.45 -12.08 -15.91
CA LEU A 211 -7.89 -11.08 -16.81
C LEU A 211 -8.30 -11.34 -18.26
N VAL A 212 -8.83 -10.31 -18.92
CA VAL A 212 -9.06 -10.31 -20.37
C VAL A 212 -8.25 -9.17 -20.97
N PRO A 213 -7.00 -9.42 -21.43
CA PRO A 213 -6.05 -8.39 -21.85
C PRO A 213 -6.62 -7.38 -22.87
N LYS A 214 -7.26 -7.88 -23.93
CA LYS A 214 -7.89 -7.04 -24.97
C LYS A 214 -8.89 -6.02 -24.40
N MET A 215 -9.61 -6.38 -23.34
CA MET A 215 -10.64 -5.51 -22.74
C MET A 215 -10.02 -4.47 -21.82
N VAL A 216 -8.99 -4.86 -21.05
CA VAL A 216 -8.19 -3.91 -20.25
C VAL A 216 -7.59 -2.84 -21.16
N LEU A 217 -6.95 -3.23 -22.25
CA LEU A 217 -6.38 -2.28 -23.22
C LEU A 217 -7.46 -1.41 -23.87
N ALA A 218 -8.59 -1.99 -24.30
CA ALA A 218 -9.69 -1.23 -24.88
C ALA A 218 -10.26 -0.19 -23.91
N GLY A 219 -10.39 -0.53 -22.63
CA GLY A 219 -10.83 0.37 -21.58
C GLY A 219 -9.89 1.55 -21.39
N ALA A 220 -8.58 1.27 -21.31
CA ALA A 220 -7.56 2.31 -21.17
C ALA A 220 -7.55 3.27 -22.37
N VAL A 221 -7.59 2.73 -23.60
CA VAL A 221 -7.67 3.53 -24.83
C VAL A 221 -8.93 4.40 -24.83
N ALA A 222 -10.08 3.87 -24.41
CA ALA A 222 -11.33 4.63 -24.34
C ALA A 222 -11.23 5.82 -23.35
N ALA A 223 -10.65 5.58 -22.17
CA ALA A 223 -10.46 6.61 -21.15
C ALA A 223 -9.47 7.68 -21.61
N GLN A 224 -8.36 7.31 -22.26
CA GLN A 224 -7.41 8.28 -22.84
C GLN A 224 -8.04 9.11 -23.96
N LYS A 225 -8.88 8.51 -24.80
CA LYS A 225 -9.50 9.18 -25.95
C LYS A 225 -10.66 10.10 -25.57
N THR A 226 -11.48 9.69 -24.59
CA THR A 226 -12.77 10.34 -24.31
C THR A 226 -12.99 10.73 -22.84
N GLY A 227 -12.00 10.51 -21.99
CA GLY A 227 -12.08 10.73 -20.55
C GLY A 227 -12.72 9.56 -19.80
N LEU A 228 -12.40 9.47 -18.51
CA LEU A 228 -12.87 8.39 -17.64
C LEU A 228 -14.41 8.30 -17.59
N ALA A 229 -15.10 9.44 -17.44
CA ALA A 229 -16.56 9.46 -17.33
C ALA A 229 -17.25 8.82 -18.55
N ARG A 230 -16.78 9.11 -19.76
CA ARG A 230 -17.34 8.53 -20.98
C ARG A 230 -17.01 7.05 -21.10
N ALA A 231 -15.78 6.65 -20.79
CA ALA A 231 -15.37 5.25 -20.78
C ALA A 231 -16.20 4.41 -19.77
N CYS A 232 -16.46 4.95 -18.58
CA CYS A 232 -17.34 4.32 -17.60
C CYS A 232 -18.75 4.09 -18.17
N PHE A 233 -19.33 5.07 -18.86
CA PHE A 233 -20.64 4.89 -19.51
C PHE A 233 -20.60 3.88 -20.67
N SER A 234 -19.45 3.70 -21.33
CA SER A 234 -19.29 2.65 -22.35
C SER A 234 -19.49 1.25 -21.78
N VAL A 235 -19.17 1.00 -20.51
CA VAL A 235 -19.48 -0.28 -19.81
C VAL A 235 -20.99 -0.58 -19.88
N ARG A 236 -21.83 0.42 -19.58
CA ARG A 236 -23.29 0.31 -19.63
C ARG A 236 -23.83 0.15 -21.06
N THR A 237 -23.16 0.79 -22.03
CA THR A 237 -23.47 0.69 -23.46
C THR A 237 -23.15 -0.71 -23.98
N LEU A 238 -21.98 -1.26 -23.63
CA LEU A 238 -21.58 -2.63 -23.94
C LEU A 238 -22.60 -3.64 -23.40
N GLY A 239 -23.04 -3.48 -22.15
CA GLY A 239 -24.04 -4.37 -21.56
C GLY A 239 -25.44 -4.29 -22.20
N GLN A 240 -25.77 -3.20 -22.90
CA GLN A 240 -27.08 -3.03 -23.55
C GLN A 240 -27.10 -3.43 -25.02
N PHE A 241 -26.03 -3.12 -25.73
CA PHE A 241 -26.02 -3.08 -27.19
C PHE A 241 -24.95 -4.01 -27.80
N SER A 242 -24.35 -4.89 -26.99
CA SER A 242 -23.36 -5.86 -27.47
C SER A 242 -23.45 -7.20 -26.75
N ALA A 243 -22.75 -8.20 -27.27
CA ALA A 243 -22.62 -9.53 -26.66
C ALA A 243 -21.36 -9.67 -25.78
N VAL A 244 -20.80 -8.55 -25.30
CA VAL A 244 -19.61 -8.57 -24.43
C VAL A 244 -20.00 -9.08 -23.05
N GLU A 245 -19.29 -10.07 -22.53
CA GLU A 245 -19.63 -10.74 -21.27
C GLU A 245 -19.37 -9.87 -20.03
N ARG A 246 -19.97 -10.23 -18.88
CA ARG A 246 -19.82 -9.46 -17.62
C ARG A 246 -18.36 -9.27 -17.22
N ASN A 247 -17.57 -10.34 -17.22
CA ASN A 247 -16.15 -10.29 -16.87
C ASN A 247 -15.34 -9.42 -17.87
N GLU A 248 -15.68 -9.45 -19.16
CA GLU A 248 -15.05 -8.60 -20.17
C GLU A 248 -15.35 -7.11 -19.93
N ARG A 249 -16.60 -6.77 -19.58
CA ARG A 249 -17.00 -5.40 -19.19
C ARG A 249 -16.29 -4.94 -17.91
N ALA A 250 -16.09 -5.82 -16.94
CA ALA A 250 -15.34 -5.51 -15.73
C ALA A 250 -13.86 -5.23 -16.03
N ASN A 251 -13.23 -6.01 -16.92
CA ASN A 251 -11.88 -5.77 -17.40
C ASN A 251 -11.77 -4.44 -18.16
N PHE A 252 -12.78 -4.07 -18.97
CA PHE A 252 -12.85 -2.77 -19.61
C PHE A 252 -12.86 -1.63 -18.60
N LEU A 253 -13.70 -1.72 -17.56
CA LEU A 253 -13.73 -0.72 -16.50
C LEU A 253 -12.37 -0.64 -15.77
N MET A 254 -11.77 -1.79 -15.45
CA MET A 254 -10.44 -1.86 -14.82
C MET A 254 -9.39 -1.14 -15.65
N GLY A 255 -9.32 -1.40 -16.96
CA GLY A 255 -8.42 -0.69 -17.85
C GLY A 255 -8.69 0.81 -17.92
N ALA A 256 -9.96 1.21 -17.98
CA ALA A 256 -10.34 2.62 -18.01
C ALA A 256 -9.87 3.36 -16.74
N VAL A 257 -10.08 2.77 -15.55
CA VAL A 257 -9.68 3.39 -14.29
C VAL A 257 -8.16 3.40 -14.14
N LEU A 258 -7.48 2.27 -14.37
CA LEU A 258 -6.02 2.17 -14.25
C LEU A 258 -5.26 3.02 -15.27
N SER A 259 -5.89 3.46 -16.36
CA SER A 259 -5.28 4.47 -17.24
C SER A 259 -4.98 5.78 -16.52
N GLY A 260 -5.76 6.12 -15.49
CA GLY A 260 -5.50 7.26 -14.62
C GLY A 260 -4.18 7.10 -13.83
N ASP A 261 -3.88 5.89 -13.37
CA ASP A 261 -2.61 5.60 -12.67
C ASP A 261 -1.43 5.80 -13.61
N LEU A 262 -1.54 5.39 -14.88
CA LEU A 262 -0.48 5.60 -15.87
C LEU A 262 -0.30 7.08 -16.22
N LEU A 263 -1.38 7.86 -16.27
CA LEU A 263 -1.32 9.29 -16.47
C LEU A 263 -0.65 10.00 -15.29
N ALA A 264 -0.99 9.62 -14.06
CA ALA A 264 -0.32 10.12 -12.86
C ALA A 264 1.16 9.71 -12.85
N LEU A 265 1.45 8.43 -13.11
CA LEU A 265 2.80 7.88 -13.18
C LEU A 265 3.70 8.66 -14.16
N ARG A 266 3.15 9.05 -15.32
CA ARG A 266 3.88 9.77 -16.35
C ARG A 266 4.03 11.27 -16.07
N ASN A 267 2.98 11.92 -15.56
CA ASN A 267 2.87 13.38 -15.58
C ASN A 267 2.93 14.04 -14.20
N SER A 268 2.83 13.27 -13.11
CA SER A 268 2.87 13.81 -11.76
C SER A 268 4.23 14.46 -11.47
N THR A 269 4.21 15.64 -10.87
CA THR A 269 5.42 16.35 -10.44
C THR A 269 5.92 15.86 -9.08
N ALA A 270 5.11 15.07 -8.37
CA ALA A 270 5.44 14.48 -7.07
C ALA A 270 6.41 13.30 -7.16
N ILE A 271 6.56 12.71 -8.36
CA ILE A 271 7.42 11.55 -8.63
C ILE A 271 8.40 11.84 -9.77
N GLN A 272 9.61 11.27 -9.70
CA GLN A 272 10.63 11.47 -10.72
C GLN A 272 10.57 10.37 -11.78
N MET A 273 9.54 10.42 -12.63
CA MET A 273 9.39 9.46 -13.72
C MET A 273 10.20 9.87 -14.95
N ARG A 274 11.02 8.94 -15.45
CA ARG A 274 11.60 9.00 -16.79
C ARG A 274 11.19 7.75 -17.57
N PRO A 275 11.17 7.80 -18.90
CA PRO A 275 10.84 6.64 -19.72
C PRO A 275 11.68 5.39 -19.42
N ASP A 276 12.93 5.55 -19.00
CA ASP A 276 13.90 4.50 -18.70
C ASP A 276 13.97 4.10 -17.21
N THR A 277 13.18 4.73 -16.34
CA THR A 277 13.15 4.42 -14.90
C THR A 277 12.73 2.98 -14.66
N THR A 278 13.43 2.27 -13.77
CA THR A 278 13.02 0.91 -13.35
C THR A 278 11.67 0.98 -12.64
N LEU A 279 10.70 0.16 -13.07
CA LEU A 279 9.39 0.05 -12.47
C LEU A 279 9.30 -1.23 -11.63
N VAL A 280 8.82 -1.11 -10.41
CA VAL A 280 8.52 -2.25 -9.52
C VAL A 280 7.01 -2.29 -9.31
N ILE A 281 6.36 -3.39 -9.68
CA ILE A 281 4.88 -3.50 -9.66
C ILE A 281 4.49 -4.55 -8.62
N THR A 282 3.72 -4.15 -7.61
CA THR A 282 3.28 -5.02 -6.52
C THR A 282 1.75 -5.16 -6.49
N GLY A 283 1.23 -5.72 -5.41
CA GLY A 283 -0.20 -5.77 -5.11
C GLY A 283 -0.88 -7.05 -5.57
N LYS A 284 -2.22 -7.05 -5.47
CA LYS A 284 -3.04 -8.25 -5.77
C LYS A 284 -2.85 -8.70 -7.22
N PRO A 285 -2.91 -10.01 -7.51
CA PRO A 285 -2.60 -10.56 -8.82
C PRO A 285 -3.32 -9.85 -9.99
N MET A 286 -4.61 -9.57 -9.83
CA MET A 286 -5.41 -8.96 -10.88
C MET A 286 -4.95 -7.54 -11.27
N LEU A 287 -4.74 -6.68 -10.27
CA LEU A 287 -4.27 -5.31 -10.50
C LEU A 287 -2.82 -5.28 -10.99
N ARG A 288 -1.96 -6.12 -10.40
CA ARG A 288 -0.56 -6.27 -10.80
C ARG A 288 -0.44 -6.67 -12.27
N GLN A 289 -1.20 -7.67 -12.71
CA GLN A 289 -1.20 -8.12 -14.11
C GLN A 289 -1.76 -7.05 -15.06
N ALA A 290 -2.87 -6.40 -14.69
CA ALA A 290 -3.47 -5.35 -15.51
C ALA A 290 -2.53 -4.14 -15.67
N LEU A 291 -1.90 -3.67 -14.59
CA LEU A 291 -0.91 -2.58 -14.64
C LEU A 291 0.31 -2.97 -15.46
N THR A 292 0.83 -4.20 -15.29
CA THR A 292 1.96 -4.71 -16.09
C THR A 292 1.63 -4.63 -17.58
N LEU A 293 0.48 -5.17 -17.99
CA LEU A 293 0.01 -5.13 -19.37
C LEU A 293 -0.14 -3.69 -19.90
N LEU A 294 -0.75 -2.80 -19.11
CA LEU A 294 -0.95 -1.41 -19.52
C LEU A 294 0.38 -0.68 -19.70
N ILE A 295 1.34 -0.90 -18.81
CA ILE A 295 2.68 -0.30 -18.86
C ILE A 295 3.44 -0.80 -20.10
N GLU A 296 3.34 -2.11 -20.39
CA GLU A 296 3.97 -2.74 -21.56
C GLU A 296 3.48 -2.13 -22.88
N GLU A 297 2.18 -1.90 -22.99
CA GLU A 297 1.55 -1.40 -24.22
C GLU A 297 1.52 0.13 -24.35
N HIS A 298 1.88 0.89 -23.29
CA HIS A 298 1.77 2.34 -23.30
C HIS A 298 2.80 3.04 -24.20
N GLY A 299 3.95 2.41 -24.48
CA GLY A 299 5.02 2.95 -25.33
C GLY A 299 5.89 4.07 -24.72
N PHE A 300 5.56 4.57 -23.52
CA PHE A 300 6.40 5.53 -22.79
C PHE A 300 7.36 4.84 -21.81
N PHE A 301 6.94 3.73 -21.20
CA PHE A 301 7.71 3.04 -20.15
C PHE A 301 8.57 1.93 -20.75
N TYR A 302 9.85 2.21 -21.01
CA TYR A 302 10.81 1.23 -21.56
C TYR A 302 11.94 0.86 -20.58
N GLY A 303 11.92 1.40 -19.37
CA GLY A 303 12.79 0.97 -18.27
C GLY A 303 12.55 -0.49 -17.87
N LYS A 304 13.48 -1.04 -17.06
CA LYS A 304 13.37 -2.41 -16.54
C LYS A 304 12.09 -2.54 -15.71
N ARG A 305 11.32 -3.61 -15.94
CA ARG A 305 10.12 -3.93 -15.16
C ARG A 305 10.39 -5.09 -14.22
N ILE A 306 10.02 -4.93 -12.96
CA ILE A 306 10.12 -5.94 -11.91
C ILE A 306 8.71 -6.18 -11.38
N VAL A 307 8.11 -7.29 -11.77
CA VAL A 307 6.79 -7.70 -11.28
C VAL A 307 7.00 -8.56 -10.04
N VAL A 308 6.58 -8.06 -8.88
CA VAL A 308 6.82 -8.71 -7.59
C VAL A 308 5.75 -9.76 -7.35
N ASP A 309 6.15 -11.02 -7.19
CA ASP A 309 5.22 -12.12 -6.94
C ASP A 309 4.67 -12.13 -5.49
N ASP A 310 3.70 -12.99 -5.22
CA ASP A 310 3.00 -13.06 -3.93
C ASP A 310 3.92 -13.50 -2.78
N ALA A 311 4.91 -14.35 -3.06
CA ALA A 311 5.87 -14.80 -2.06
C ALA A 311 6.87 -13.69 -1.72
N GLN A 312 7.34 -12.95 -2.73
CA GLN A 312 8.25 -11.82 -2.55
C GLN A 312 7.60 -10.71 -1.74
N GLN A 313 6.33 -10.37 -1.98
CA GLN A 313 5.62 -9.33 -1.22
C GLN A 313 4.99 -9.80 0.10
N ALA A 314 5.12 -11.08 0.45
CA ALA A 314 4.53 -11.60 1.69
C ALA A 314 5.10 -10.88 2.92
N ASN A 315 4.18 -10.49 3.82
CA ASN A 315 4.49 -9.88 5.12
C ASN A 315 5.43 -8.67 5.04
N MET A 316 5.35 -7.91 3.94
CA MET A 316 6.34 -6.87 3.64
C MET A 316 6.37 -5.74 4.67
N ALA A 317 5.22 -5.31 5.18
CA ALA A 317 5.14 -4.31 6.24
C ALA A 317 5.88 -4.78 7.51
N GLY A 318 5.73 -6.05 7.90
CA GLY A 318 6.45 -6.59 9.06
C GLY A 318 7.95 -6.72 8.80
N HIS A 319 8.36 -7.17 7.61
CA HIS A 319 9.77 -7.23 7.23
C HIS A 319 10.45 -5.86 7.22
N GLY A 320 9.79 -4.87 6.61
CA GLY A 320 10.25 -3.49 6.63
C GLY A 320 10.37 -2.95 8.05
N ALA A 321 9.42 -3.28 8.93
CA ALA A 321 9.47 -2.88 10.32
C ALA A 321 10.68 -3.48 11.06
N LEU A 322 11.01 -4.76 10.83
CA LEU A 322 12.22 -5.38 11.38
C LEU A 322 13.49 -4.67 10.90
N LEU A 323 13.58 -4.35 9.60
CA LEU A 323 14.73 -3.62 9.05
C LEU A 323 14.89 -2.23 9.68
N ILE A 324 13.78 -1.48 9.82
CA ILE A 324 13.78 -0.16 10.44
C ILE A 324 14.16 -0.26 11.93
N ALA A 325 13.66 -1.27 12.65
CA ALA A 325 14.03 -1.53 14.04
C ALA A 325 15.52 -1.88 14.20
N ALA A 326 16.08 -2.67 13.27
CA ALA A 326 17.51 -2.99 13.25
C ALA A 326 18.36 -1.73 13.01
N ALA A 327 17.95 -0.87 12.07
CA ALA A 327 18.62 0.42 11.82
C ALA A 327 18.50 1.39 13.00
N ARG A 328 17.44 1.27 13.82
CA ARG A 328 17.28 2.00 15.07
C ARG A 328 18.15 1.45 16.21
N GLY A 329 18.70 0.25 16.05
CA GLY A 329 19.48 -0.45 17.07
C GLY A 329 18.63 -1.17 18.12
N LEU A 330 17.35 -1.46 17.80
CA LEU A 330 16.46 -2.20 18.70
C LEU A 330 16.71 -3.72 18.64
N ILE A 331 17.19 -4.22 17.50
CA ILE A 331 17.53 -5.62 17.25
C ILE A 331 18.81 -5.69 16.38
N PRO A 332 19.55 -6.80 16.38
CA PRO A 332 20.68 -6.96 15.47
C PRO A 332 20.21 -7.20 14.02
N LEU A 333 21.03 -6.79 13.05
CA LEU A 333 20.71 -6.88 11.60
C LEU A 333 20.34 -8.30 11.12
N TRP A 334 20.90 -9.35 11.70
CA TRP A 334 20.63 -10.73 11.29
C TRP A 334 19.21 -11.21 11.69
N GLU A 335 18.57 -10.55 12.66
CA GLU A 335 17.16 -10.84 13.00
C GLU A 335 16.17 -10.22 12.03
N ALA A 336 16.62 -9.27 11.19
CA ALA A 336 15.84 -8.62 10.15
C ALA A 336 16.14 -9.14 8.73
N ALA A 337 17.05 -10.12 8.60
CA ALA A 337 17.46 -10.72 7.33
C ALA A 337 16.52 -11.84 6.91
#